data_AF-A0A6N2E1J8-F1
#
_entry.id   AF-A0A6N2E1J8-F1
#
_cell.length_a   1.000
_cell.length_b   1.000
_cell.length_c   1.000
_cell.angle_alpha   90.00
_cell.angle_beta   90.00
_cell.angle_gamma   90.00
#
_symmetry.space_group_name_H-M   'P 1'
#
loop_
_entity.id
_entity.type
_entity.pdbx_description
1 polymer ?
#
loop_
_entity_poly.entity_id
_entity_poly.type
_entity_poly.pdbx_seq_one_letter_code
_entity_poly.pdbx_strand_id
1 'polypeptide(L)' 'MAEGQQTSHERIGEFLVKIGAMTPEQLVEVLEQQKKEPNRLFGEIAVELGYINDSAVDTFLGRNKK' A
#
# COMPACT_ATOMS: atom_id res chain seq x y z
N MET A 1 6.01 0.74 23.71
CA MET A 1 6.80 1.48 22.69
C MET A 1 6.89 0.56 21.49
N ALA A 2 6.16 0.88 20.41
CA ALA A 2 6.27 0.20 19.13
C ALA A 2 6.66 1.27 18.10
N GLU A 3 7.96 1.46 17.95
CA GLU A 3 8.53 2.25 16.87
C GLU A 3 8.73 1.30 15.69
N GLY A 4 8.00 1.54 14.60
CA GLY A 4 8.04 0.66 13.44
C GLY A 4 7.43 1.31 12.21
N GLN A 5 8.23 2.09 11.48
CA GLN A 5 8.17 2.22 10.01
C GLN A 5 6.81 2.65 9.39
N GLN A 6 6.31 3.86 9.64
CA GLN A 6 5.04 4.33 9.04
C GLN A 6 5.15 5.36 7.89
N THR A 7 6.33 5.80 7.47
CA THR A 7 6.44 7.04 6.67
C THR A 7 6.40 6.90 5.13
N SER A 8 6.43 5.68 4.58
CA SER A 8 6.46 5.48 3.11
C SER A 8 5.20 4.84 2.53
N HIS A 9 4.50 3.99 3.29
CA HIS A 9 3.36 3.23 2.76
C HIS A 9 2.04 4.02 2.76
N GLU A 10 1.80 4.86 3.79
CA GLU A 10 0.65 5.79 3.80
C GLU A 10 0.65 6.68 2.54
N ARG A 11 1.84 7.11 2.10
CA ARG A 11 1.97 7.97 0.92
C ARG A 11 1.60 7.28 -0.39
N ILE A 12 1.88 5.98 -0.54
CA ILE A 12 1.49 5.21 -1.73
C ILE A 12 -0.02 5.03 -1.77
N GLY A 13 -0.62 4.66 -0.64
CA GLY A 13 -2.06 4.49 -0.53
C GLY A 13 -2.84 5.77 -0.83
N GLU A 14 -2.45 6.89 -0.20
CA GLU A 14 -3.04 8.21 -0.47
C GLU A 14 -2.85 8.65 -1.92
N PHE A 15 -1.70 8.35 -2.52
CA PHE A 15 -1.43 8.65 -3.92
C PHE A 15 -2.34 7.86 -4.86
N LEU A 16 -2.53 6.55 -4.61
CA LEU A 16 -3.41 5.69 -5.40
C LEU A 16 -4.87 6.15 -5.34
N VAL A 17 -5.33 6.59 -4.17
CA VAL A 17 -6.65 7.20 -4.02
C VAL A 17 -6.74 8.51 -4.80
N LYS A 18 -5.71 9.35 -4.72
CA LYS A 18 -5.66 10.64 -5.41
C LYS A 18 -5.69 10.52 -6.94
N ILE A 19 -5.09 9.48 -7.51
CA ILE A 19 -5.11 9.24 -8.96
C ILE A 19 -6.35 8.44 -9.41
N GLY A 20 -7.24 8.06 -8.49
CA GLY A 20 -8.42 7.25 -8.79
C GLY A 20 -8.13 5.78 -9.09
N ALA A 21 -6.92 5.30 -8.76
CA ALA A 21 -6.54 3.89 -8.88
C ALA A 21 -7.07 3.04 -7.72
N MET A 22 -7.49 3.67 -6.62
CA MET A 22 -8.04 3.01 -5.44
C MET A 22 -9.10 3.91 -4.80
N THR A 23 -10.05 3.34 -4.05
CA THR A 23 -10.98 4.11 -3.21
C THR A 23 -10.42 4.28 -1.79
N PRO A 24 -10.83 5.32 -1.04
CA PRO A 24 -10.44 5.46 0.36
C PRO A 24 -10.88 4.27 1.22
N GLU A 25 -11.97 3.60 0.86
CA GLU A 25 -12.44 2.39 1.54
C GLU A 25 -11.46 1.22 1.35
N GLN A 26 -11.03 0.98 0.10
CA GLN A 26 -10.00 -0.02 -0.22
C GLN A 26 -8.66 0.29 0.46
N LEU A 27 -8.28 1.58 0.50
CA LEU A 27 -7.08 2.02 1.21
C LEU A 27 -7.13 1.63 2.69
N VAL A 28 -8.25 1.90 3.36
CA VAL A 28 -8.45 1.56 4.76
C VAL A 28 -8.36 0.04 4.96
N GLU A 29 -9.00 -0.77 4.10
CA GLU A 29 -8.92 -2.23 4.21
C GLU A 29 -7.50 -2.78 4.08
N VAL A 30 -6.73 -2.27 3.12
CA VAL A 30 -5.32 -2.66 2.93
C VAL A 30 -4.48 -2.24 4.14
N LEU A 31 -4.69 -1.03 4.66
CA LEU A 31 -3.99 -0.53 5.85
C LEU A 31 -4.35 -1.34 7.12
N GLU A 32 -5.61 -1.77 7.26
CA GLU A 32 -6.03 -2.61 8.38
C GLU A 32 -5.42 -4.00 8.31
N GLN A 33 -5.32 -4.61 7.11
CA GLN A 33 -4.60 -5.86 6.92
C GLN A 33 -3.11 -5.71 7.20
N GLN A 34 -2.49 -4.64 6.74
CA GLN A 34 -1.08 -4.36 7.03
C GLN A 34 -0.83 -4.13 8.52
N LYS A 35 -1.76 -3.50 9.24
CA LYS A 35 -1.66 -3.36 10.70
C LYS A 35 -1.70 -4.71 11.42
N LYS A 36 -2.46 -5.67 10.89
CA LYS A 36 -2.48 -7.05 11.40
C LYS A 36 -1.22 -7.81 10.98
N GLU A 37 -0.68 -7.53 9.80
CA GLU A 37 0.49 -8.17 9.21
C GLU A 37 1.57 -7.14 8.84
N PRO A 38 2.32 -6.58 9.81
CA PRO A 38 3.31 -5.54 9.55
C PRO A 38 4.50 -6.01 8.71
N ASN A 39 4.66 -7.34 8.55
CA ASN A 39 5.64 -7.95 7.67
C ASN A 39 5.22 -7.93 6.19
N ARG A 40 3.95 -7.65 5.88
CA ARG A 40 3.46 -7.61 4.49
C ARG A 40 3.49 -6.20 3.93
N LEU A 41 3.83 -6.11 2.65
CA LEU A 41 3.87 -4.83 1.93
C LEU A 41 2.46 -4.40 1.53
N PHE A 42 2.17 -3.11 1.65
CA PHE A 42 0.89 -2.51 1.24
C PHE A 42 0.55 -2.89 -0.21
N GLY A 43 1.53 -2.83 -1.10
CA GLY A 43 1.36 -3.17 -2.51
C GLY A 43 1.02 -4.64 -2.73
N GLU A 44 1.60 -5.56 -1.95
CA GLU A 44 1.27 -6.99 -2.08
C GLU A 44 -0.15 -7.28 -1.63
N ILE A 45 -0.58 -6.68 -0.51
CA ILE A 45 -1.95 -6.82 -0.01
C ILE A 45 -2.94 -6.23 -1.02
N ALA A 46 -2.67 -5.05 -1.56
CA ALA A 46 -3.56 -4.41 -2.53
C ALA A 46 -3.65 -5.16 -3.87
N VAL A 47 -2.59 -5.86 -4.28
CA VAL A 47 -2.61 -6.76 -5.46
C VAL A 47 -3.37 -8.04 -5.15
N GLU A 48 -3.15 -8.63 -3.97
CA GLU A 48 -3.85 -9.83 -3.52
C GLU A 48 -5.38 -9.61 -3.41
N LEU A 49 -5.78 -8.42 -2.97
CA LEU A 49 -7.19 -8.00 -2.94
C LEU A 49 -7.75 -7.60 -4.31
N GLY A 50 -6.91 -7.53 -5.34
CA GLY A 50 -7.31 -7.13 -6.70
C GLY A 50 -7.63 -5.64 -6.85
N TYR A 51 -7.21 -4.81 -5.90
CA TYR A 51 -7.47 -3.37 -5.91
C TYR A 51 -6.54 -2.64 -6.88
N ILE A 52 -5.32 -3.14 -7.07
CA ILE A 52 -4.34 -2.59 -8.01
C ILE A 52 -3.61 -3.72 -8.74
N ASN A 53 -3.11 -3.43 -9.94
CA ASN A 53 -2.40 -4.41 -10.75
C ASN A 53 -0.93 -4.55 -10.29
N ASP A 54 -0.38 -5.76 -10.35
CA ASP A 54 0.98 -6.10 -9.92
C ASP A 54 2.02 -5.17 -10.57
N SER A 55 1.83 -4.88 -11.85
CA SER A 55 2.71 -4.06 -12.67
C SER A 55 2.75 -2.59 -12.21
N ALA A 56 1.62 -2.08 -11.71
CA ALA A 56 1.56 -0.73 -11.15
C ALA A 56 2.34 -0.68 -9.83
N VAL A 57 2.13 -1.68 -8.97
CA VAL A 57 2.82 -1.79 -7.69
C VAL A 57 4.32 -1.94 -7.85
N ASP A 58 4.77 -2.81 -8.74
CA ASP A 58 6.20 -3.03 -9.02
C ASP A 58 6.87 -1.73 -9.49
N THR A 59 6.19 -0.95 -10.34
CA THR A 59 6.70 0.35 -10.80
C THR A 59 6.85 1.37 -9.66
N PHE A 60 5.93 1.38 -8.68
CA PHE A 60 6.00 2.29 -7.53
C PHE A 60 6.99 1.81 -6.44
N LEU A 61 7.02 0.51 -6.15
CA LEU A 61 7.91 -0.09 -5.14
C LEU A 61 9.36 -0.19 -5.64
N GLY A 62 9.57 -0.57 -6.90
CA GLY A 62 10.88 -0.62 -7.54
C GLY A 62 11.55 0.75 -7.64
N ARG A 63 10.77 1.84 -7.63
CA ARG A 63 11.28 3.22 -7.73
C ARG A 63 11.78 3.81 -6.40
N ASN A 64 11.37 3.28 -5.25
CA ASN A 64 11.73 3.81 -3.93
C ASN A 64 12.93 3.09 -3.27
N LYS A 65 13.66 2.27 -4.02
CA LYS A 65 14.83 1.50 -3.53
C LYS A 65 16.17 2.24 -3.71
N LYS A 66 16.19 3.57 -3.68
CA LYS A 66 17.41 4.39 -3.77
C LYS A 66 17.71 5.11 -2.46
#